data_AF-A0A645AT40-F1
#
_entry.id   AF-A0A645AT40-F1
#
_cell.length_a   1.000
_cell.length_b   1.000
_cell.length_c   1.000
_cell.angle_alpha   90.00
_cell.angle_beta   90.00
_cell.angle_gamma   90.00
#
_symmetry.space_group_name_H-M   'P 1'
#
loop_
_entity.id
_entity.type
_entity.pdbx_description
1 polymer ?
#
loop_
_entity_poly.entity_id
_entity_poly.type
_entity_poly.pdbx_seq_one_letter_code
_entity_poly.pdbx_strand_id
1 'polypeptide(L)'
;MSQPALDMMTLVNALLHFDEADYLYNLVTSNFFSLDIPKSNLYEIRTKIRSEGWRAKVDENEQTNYLIHFMNLMLANTVGKENKWEYIIKSLRTKPILQAIREIYSTLEPWRNYCDDPWKQHYYQLNVDLLFEQLINSCNIDKLTINTLQEHLYNSIVSQVSVDSRTPPPDNTEIPIQCITVHKAKGLEYGHVILPFCSSPIDSIKKSKLHICTEKVDHKVHIGYSLCIGESGAPVQNDYYDEVVEKAEQCREETRILYVAMTRAIRSFSWIELQGKNNLSWQSLIETGV
;
A
#
# COMPACT_ATOMS: atom_id res chain seq x y z
N MET A 1 -1.84 -3.73 3.37
CA MET A 1 -0.45 -3.29 3.15
C MET A 1 0.21 -4.29 2.21
N SER A 2 1.01 -3.83 1.24
CA SER A 2 1.63 -4.73 0.27
C SER A 2 2.80 -5.49 0.91
N GLN A 3 2.85 -6.82 0.73
CA GLN A 3 3.95 -7.65 1.25
C GLN A 3 5.34 -7.15 0.80
N PRO A 4 5.55 -6.75 -0.48
CA PRO A 4 6.83 -6.19 -0.92
C PRO A 4 7.33 -5.01 -0.09
N ALA A 5 6.45 -4.10 0.35
CA ALA A 5 6.84 -2.94 1.14
C ALA A 5 7.23 -3.33 2.58
N LEU A 6 6.54 -4.30 3.17
CA LEU A 6 6.85 -4.82 4.51
C LEU A 6 8.17 -5.59 4.53
N ASP A 7 8.41 -6.42 3.52
CA ASP A 7 9.68 -7.14 3.37
C ASP A 7 10.82 -6.15 3.15
N MET A 8 10.64 -5.14 2.29
CA MET A 8 11.65 -4.10 2.08
C MET A 8 11.96 -3.33 3.36
N MET A 9 10.94 -2.97 4.15
CA MET A 9 11.14 -2.36 5.46
C MET A 9 11.93 -3.27 6.41
N THR A 10 11.63 -4.58 6.41
CA THR A 10 12.36 -5.57 7.21
C THR A 10 13.83 -5.62 6.82
N LEU A 11 14.13 -5.64 5.52
CA LEU A 11 15.50 -5.60 5.01
C LEU A 11 16.22 -4.31 5.41
N VAL A 12 15.60 -3.15 5.19
CA VAL A 12 16.22 -1.85 5.50
C VAL A 12 16.50 -1.72 7.00
N ASN A 13 15.58 -2.15 7.87
CA ASN A 13 15.80 -2.15 9.32
C ASN A 13 16.93 -3.08 9.73
N ALA A 14 17.02 -4.28 9.15
CA ALA A 14 18.10 -5.23 9.44
C ALA A 14 19.48 -4.74 8.93
N LEU A 15 19.52 -4.00 7.82
CA LEU A 15 20.75 -3.36 7.34
C LEU A 15 21.16 -2.17 8.22
N LEU A 16 20.19 -1.45 8.78
CA LEU A 16 20.44 -0.32 9.69
C LEU A 16 20.93 -0.80 11.07
N HIS A 17 20.25 -1.80 11.62
CA HIS A 17 20.50 -2.41 12.93
C HIS A 17 21.17 -3.78 12.77
N PHE A 18 22.28 -3.81 12.02
CA PHE A 18 22.94 -5.05 11.60
C PHE A 18 23.60 -5.84 12.74
N ASP A 19 23.74 -5.24 13.93
CA ASP A 19 24.29 -5.84 15.14
C ASP A 19 23.22 -6.26 16.17
N GLU A 20 21.94 -5.95 15.92
CA GLU A 20 20.83 -6.25 16.81
C GLU A 20 20.08 -7.54 16.40
N ALA A 21 19.98 -8.50 17.33
CA ALA A 21 19.44 -9.82 17.05
C ALA A 21 17.97 -9.81 16.64
N ASP A 22 17.16 -8.90 17.19
CA ASP A 22 15.71 -8.83 16.91
C ASP A 22 15.44 -8.46 15.44
N TYR A 23 16.19 -7.49 14.89
CA TYR A 23 16.05 -7.07 13.49
C TYR A 23 16.56 -8.14 12.54
N LEU A 24 17.69 -8.79 12.85
CA LEU A 24 18.20 -9.91 12.07
C LEU A 24 17.26 -11.10 12.10
N TYR A 25 16.63 -11.40 13.24
CA TYR A 25 15.66 -12.49 13.35
C TYR A 25 14.45 -12.27 12.43
N ASN A 26 13.94 -11.03 12.38
CA ASN A 26 12.86 -10.67 11.47
C ASN A 26 13.29 -10.83 10.00
N LEU A 27 14.52 -10.47 9.64
CA LEU A 27 15.04 -10.67 8.29
C LEU A 27 15.17 -12.16 7.94
N VAL A 28 15.72 -12.95 8.85
CA VAL A 28 15.94 -14.39 8.66
C VAL A 28 14.62 -15.17 8.46
N THR A 29 13.57 -14.74 9.16
CA THR A 29 12.22 -15.32 9.05
C THR A 29 11.39 -14.74 7.89
N SER A 30 11.79 -13.61 7.31
CA SER A 30 11.13 -13.00 6.16
C SER A 30 11.34 -13.77 4.85
N ASN A 31 10.63 -13.38 3.80
CA ASN A 31 10.77 -13.96 2.46
C ASN A 31 12.20 -13.86 1.88
N PHE A 32 13.08 -13.02 2.43
CA PHE A 32 14.47 -12.93 1.98
C PHE A 32 15.31 -14.18 2.28
N PHE A 33 15.08 -14.82 3.43
CA PHE A 33 15.83 -16.01 3.85
C PHE A 33 14.93 -17.22 4.08
N SER A 34 13.68 -16.99 4.51
CA SER A 34 12.68 -18.03 4.77
C SER A 34 13.19 -19.17 5.66
N LEU A 35 14.01 -18.83 6.65
CA LEU A 35 14.59 -19.79 7.58
C LEU A 35 13.70 -19.95 8.81
N ASP A 36 13.35 -21.20 9.12
CA ASP A 36 12.65 -21.54 10.35
C ASP A 36 13.65 -21.69 11.50
N ILE A 37 13.87 -20.58 12.23
CA ILE A 37 14.70 -20.59 13.44
C ILE A 37 13.80 -20.53 14.67
N PRO A 38 13.74 -21.62 15.47
CA PRO A 38 12.97 -21.66 16.70
C PRO A 38 13.46 -20.61 17.71
N LYS A 39 12.53 -19.81 18.25
CA LYS A 39 12.85 -18.84 19.32
C LYS A 39 13.43 -19.49 20.57
N SER A 40 13.17 -20.79 20.79
CA SER A 40 13.76 -21.58 21.86
C SER A 40 15.29 -21.60 21.79
N ASN A 41 15.87 -21.69 20.58
CA ASN A 41 17.34 -21.72 20.42
C ASN A 41 17.96 -20.39 20.84
N LEU A 42 17.33 -19.27 20.49
CA LEU A 42 17.75 -17.94 20.92
C LEU A 42 17.60 -17.75 22.44
N TYR A 43 16.52 -18.29 23.01
CA TYR A 43 16.30 -18.27 24.46
C TYR A 43 17.33 -19.11 25.22
N GLU A 44 17.70 -20.28 24.71
CA GLU A 44 18.74 -21.15 25.29
C GLU A 44 20.12 -20.47 25.29
N ILE A 45 20.48 -19.77 24.21
CA ILE A 45 21.71 -18.97 24.16
C ILE A 45 21.67 -17.91 25.28
N ARG A 46 20.52 -17.24 25.46
CA ARG A 46 20.32 -16.25 26.52
C ARG A 46 20.36 -16.84 27.93
N THR A 47 19.86 -18.06 28.15
CA THR A 47 19.79 -18.68 29.49
C THR A 47 21.09 -19.35 29.91
N LYS A 48 21.86 -19.95 28.97
CA LYS A 48 23.19 -20.51 29.25
C LYS A 48 24.18 -19.48 29.81
N ILE A 49 24.00 -18.20 29.48
CA ILE A 49 24.89 -17.13 29.92
C ILE A 49 24.42 -16.49 31.23
N ARG A 50 23.11 -16.50 31.52
CA ARG A 50 22.56 -16.02 32.81
C ARG A 50 23.09 -16.78 34.02
N SER A 51 23.56 -18.02 33.87
CA SER A 51 24.24 -18.76 34.93
C SER A 51 25.65 -18.23 35.28
N GLU A 52 26.26 -17.35 34.47
CA GLU A 52 27.65 -16.87 34.64
C GLU A 52 27.79 -15.37 35.01
N GLY A 53 26.70 -14.69 35.39
CA GLY A 53 26.74 -13.30 35.88
C GLY A 53 26.66 -12.22 34.79
N TRP A 54 26.42 -10.97 35.22
CA TRP A 54 26.02 -9.80 34.41
C TRP A 54 26.81 -9.58 33.11
N ARG A 55 26.27 -10.01 31.96
CA ARG A 55 26.84 -9.79 30.61
C ARG A 55 25.81 -9.60 29.49
N ALA A 56 24.75 -8.81 29.72
CA ALA A 56 23.68 -8.58 28.74
C ALA A 56 24.13 -8.21 27.31
N LYS A 57 25.27 -7.52 27.13
CA LYS A 57 25.82 -7.12 25.82
C LYS A 57 26.63 -8.23 25.11
N VAL A 58 27.11 -9.23 25.84
CA VAL A 58 27.78 -10.42 25.27
C VAL A 58 26.73 -11.39 24.73
N ASP A 59 25.61 -11.53 25.44
CA ASP A 59 24.46 -12.35 25.06
C ASP A 59 23.89 -11.97 23.68
N GLU A 60 23.73 -10.67 23.44
CA GLU A 60 23.16 -10.14 22.20
C GLU A 60 24.11 -10.38 21.00
N ASN A 61 25.42 -10.23 21.21
CA ASN A 61 26.43 -10.49 20.19
C ASN A 61 26.48 -11.98 19.78
N GLU A 62 26.28 -12.91 20.72
CA GLU A 62 26.21 -14.35 20.40
C GLU A 62 24.96 -14.72 19.61
N GLN A 63 23.80 -14.15 19.96
CA GLN A 63 22.57 -14.32 19.19
C GLN A 63 22.72 -13.75 17.77
N THR A 64 23.30 -12.55 17.64
CA THR A 64 23.62 -11.95 16.34
C THR A 64 24.56 -12.84 15.52
N ASN A 65 25.64 -13.34 16.11
CA ASN A 65 26.57 -14.24 15.41
C ASN A 65 25.92 -15.56 14.99
N TYR A 66 25.03 -16.11 15.82
CA TYR A 66 24.26 -17.31 15.49
C TYR A 66 23.37 -17.07 14.26
N LEU A 67 22.63 -15.96 14.22
CA LEU A 67 21.78 -15.61 13.08
C LEU A 67 22.61 -15.34 11.81
N ILE A 68 23.70 -14.57 11.92
CA ILE A 68 24.61 -14.28 10.81
C ILE A 68 25.21 -15.59 10.25
N HIS A 69 25.52 -16.57 11.09
CA HIS A 69 26.01 -17.86 10.62
C HIS A 69 25.02 -18.55 9.67
N PHE A 70 23.73 -18.63 10.02
CA PHE A 70 22.72 -19.22 9.14
C PHE A 70 22.51 -18.41 7.87
N MET A 71 22.50 -17.08 7.97
CA MET A 71 22.42 -16.20 6.80
C MET A 71 23.60 -16.46 5.84
N ASN A 72 24.81 -16.58 6.38
CA ASN A 72 26.02 -16.84 5.60
C ASN A 72 26.01 -18.23 4.95
N LEU A 73 25.41 -19.25 5.58
CA LEU A 73 25.23 -20.56 4.93
C LEU A 73 24.34 -20.47 3.70
N MET A 74 23.26 -19.67 3.76
CA MET A 74 22.39 -19.42 2.61
C MET A 74 23.10 -18.58 1.53
N LEU A 75 23.75 -17.49 1.93
CA LEU A 75 24.48 -16.60 1.01
C LEU A 75 25.63 -17.32 0.30
N ALA A 76 26.30 -18.26 0.95
CA ALA A 76 27.37 -19.06 0.33
C ALA A 76 26.88 -19.94 -0.84
N ASN A 77 25.60 -20.29 -0.86
CA ASN A 77 24.99 -21.05 -1.96
C ASN A 77 24.54 -20.16 -3.12
N THR A 78 24.61 -18.82 -2.96
CA THR A 78 24.25 -17.88 -4.02
C THR A 78 25.45 -17.57 -4.92
N VAL A 79 25.20 -17.26 -6.20
CA VAL A 79 26.23 -17.02 -7.23
C VAL A 79 26.92 -15.64 -7.08
N GLY A 80 26.46 -14.81 -6.13
CA GLY A 80 26.91 -13.43 -5.95
C GLY A 80 28.30 -13.27 -5.33
N LYS A 81 28.95 -12.13 -5.61
CA LYS A 81 30.22 -11.72 -4.97
C LYS A 81 30.06 -11.43 -3.46
N GLU A 82 28.84 -11.18 -3.00
CA GLU A 82 28.49 -10.85 -1.62
C GLU A 82 28.09 -12.11 -0.83
N ASN A 83 29.01 -13.07 -0.73
CA ASN A 83 28.77 -14.39 -0.13
C ASN A 83 28.63 -14.38 1.41
N LYS A 84 28.69 -13.21 2.03
CA LYS A 84 28.63 -13.02 3.48
C LYS A 84 27.91 -11.73 3.84
N TRP A 85 27.12 -11.77 4.91
CA TRP A 85 26.41 -10.62 5.46
C TRP A 85 27.36 -9.46 5.78
N GLU A 86 28.53 -9.75 6.32
CA GLU A 86 29.52 -8.73 6.67
C GLU A 86 30.07 -8.01 5.42
N TYR A 87 30.07 -8.67 4.26
CA TYR A 87 30.43 -8.02 3.00
C TYR A 87 29.32 -7.09 2.52
N ILE A 88 28.06 -7.51 2.64
CA ILE A 88 26.88 -6.68 2.35
C ILE A 88 26.92 -5.40 3.20
N ILE A 89 27.14 -5.51 4.51
CA ILE A 89 27.23 -4.34 5.41
C ILE A 89 28.40 -3.42 5.02
N LYS A 90 29.55 -3.97 4.60
CA LYS A 90 30.67 -3.16 4.11
C LYS A 90 30.34 -2.47 2.79
N SER A 91 29.58 -3.11 1.89
CA SER A 91 29.23 -2.57 0.58
C SER A 91 28.35 -1.32 0.71
N LEU A 92 27.51 -1.23 1.75
CA LEU A 92 26.70 -0.04 2.08
C LEU A 92 27.52 1.25 2.25
N ARG A 93 28.81 1.14 2.61
CA ARG A 93 29.69 2.31 2.78
C ARG A 93 30.35 2.76 1.47
N THR A 94 30.28 1.94 0.43
CA THR A 94 31.02 2.11 -0.83
C THR A 94 30.13 2.24 -2.04
N LYS A 95 28.87 1.78 -1.95
CA LYS A 95 27.87 1.80 -3.02
C LYS A 95 26.68 2.67 -2.60
N PRO A 96 25.98 3.30 -3.55
CA PRO A 96 24.68 3.91 -3.29
C PRO A 96 23.69 2.89 -2.69
N ILE A 97 22.88 3.32 -1.73
CA ILE A 97 22.01 2.41 -0.96
C ILE A 97 21.01 1.65 -1.84
N LEU A 98 20.42 2.30 -2.85
CA LEU A 98 19.49 1.62 -3.77
C LEU A 98 20.17 0.54 -4.59
N GLN A 99 21.43 0.75 -4.98
CA GLN A 99 22.20 -0.27 -5.69
C GLN A 99 22.47 -1.47 -4.79
N ALA A 100 22.91 -1.25 -3.54
CA ALA A 100 23.15 -2.34 -2.60
C ALA A 100 21.87 -3.15 -2.33
N ILE A 101 20.75 -2.49 -2.08
CA ILE A 101 19.46 -3.16 -1.86
C ILE A 101 19.00 -3.93 -3.10
N ARG A 102 19.19 -3.36 -4.31
CA ARG A 102 18.84 -4.03 -5.56
C ARG A 102 19.68 -5.29 -5.79
N GLU A 103 20.97 -5.26 -5.45
CA GLU A 103 21.85 -6.42 -5.51
C GLU A 103 21.43 -7.51 -4.52
N ILE A 104 21.09 -7.15 -3.27
CA ILE A 104 20.56 -8.09 -2.27
C ILE A 104 19.26 -8.73 -2.76
N TYR A 105 18.32 -7.91 -3.24
CA TYR A 105 17.04 -8.37 -3.78
C TYR A 105 17.22 -9.36 -4.93
N SER A 106 18.14 -9.06 -5.86
CA SER A 106 18.41 -9.92 -7.02
C SER A 106 19.15 -11.20 -6.63
N THR A 107 19.90 -11.20 -5.52
CA THR A 107 20.67 -12.36 -5.05
C THR A 107 19.80 -13.32 -4.23
N LEU A 108 18.94 -12.78 -3.37
CA LEU A 108 18.11 -13.56 -2.45
C LEU A 108 16.77 -13.98 -3.05
N GLU A 109 16.33 -13.32 -4.12
CA GLU A 109 15.12 -13.66 -4.88
C GLU A 109 13.87 -13.89 -4.00
N PRO A 110 13.49 -12.96 -3.11
CA PRO A 110 12.48 -13.19 -2.07
C PRO A 110 11.09 -13.56 -2.62
N TRP A 111 10.79 -13.22 -3.87
CA TRP A 111 9.54 -13.59 -4.52
C TRP A 111 9.37 -15.11 -4.61
N ARG A 112 10.46 -15.90 -4.69
CA ARG A 112 10.38 -17.36 -4.71
C ARG A 112 9.85 -17.93 -3.40
N ASN A 113 10.19 -17.30 -2.28
CA ASN A 113 9.73 -17.72 -0.95
C ASN A 113 8.34 -17.14 -0.61
N TYR A 114 7.90 -16.11 -1.34
CA TYR A 114 6.60 -15.47 -1.12
C TYR A 114 5.42 -16.38 -1.51
N CYS A 115 5.49 -17.05 -2.67
CA CYS A 115 4.46 -17.98 -3.12
C CYS A 115 4.97 -18.85 -4.28
N ASP A 116 4.47 -20.07 -4.41
CA ASP A 116 4.79 -20.96 -5.53
C ASP A 116 4.07 -20.55 -6.84
N ASP A 117 3.03 -19.73 -6.74
CA ASP A 117 2.23 -19.28 -7.88
C ASP A 117 3.01 -18.24 -8.73
N PRO A 118 3.31 -18.53 -10.02
CA PRO A 118 4.05 -17.63 -10.90
C PRO A 118 3.44 -16.23 -11.00
N TRP A 119 2.10 -16.12 -10.98
CA TRP A 119 1.42 -14.83 -11.06
C TRP A 119 1.73 -13.97 -9.84
N LYS A 120 1.67 -14.56 -8.63
CA LYS A 120 2.01 -13.87 -7.38
C LYS A 120 3.48 -13.50 -7.28
N GLN A 121 4.37 -14.35 -7.80
CA GLN A 121 5.80 -14.02 -7.88
C GLN A 121 6.03 -12.81 -8.79
N HIS A 122 5.42 -12.80 -9.98
CA HIS A 122 5.52 -11.66 -10.91
C HIS A 122 4.89 -10.40 -10.32
N TYR A 123 3.76 -10.52 -9.63
CA TYR A 123 3.14 -9.41 -8.89
C TYR A 123 4.09 -8.83 -7.86
N TYR A 124 4.76 -9.69 -7.08
CA TYR A 124 5.75 -9.25 -6.09
C TYR A 124 6.88 -8.45 -6.76
N GLN A 125 7.44 -8.97 -7.86
CA GLN A 125 8.52 -8.32 -8.62
C GLN A 125 8.11 -6.93 -9.13
N LEU A 126 6.98 -6.83 -9.81
CA LEU A 126 6.49 -5.56 -10.36
C LEU A 126 6.27 -4.50 -9.27
N ASN A 127 5.83 -4.90 -8.08
CA ASN A 127 5.59 -3.98 -6.98
C ASN A 127 6.86 -3.61 -6.22
N VAL A 128 7.91 -4.46 -6.22
CA VAL A 128 9.25 -4.04 -5.78
C VAL A 128 9.82 -3.02 -6.76
N ASP A 129 9.70 -3.25 -8.07
CA ASP A 129 10.15 -2.28 -9.08
C ASP A 129 9.42 -0.94 -8.95
N LEU A 130 8.09 -0.97 -8.75
CA LEU A 130 7.31 0.23 -8.45
C LEU A 130 7.84 0.95 -7.21
N LEU A 131 8.17 0.22 -6.15
CA LEU A 131 8.72 0.81 -4.92
C LEU A 131 10.07 1.49 -5.18
N PHE A 132 10.97 0.87 -5.97
CA PHE A 132 12.21 1.51 -6.38
C PHE A 132 11.96 2.79 -7.18
N GLU A 133 11.04 2.77 -8.15
CA GLU A 133 10.68 3.96 -8.92
C GLU A 133 10.12 5.08 -8.03
N GLN A 134 9.26 4.73 -7.07
CA GLN A 134 8.72 5.71 -6.13
C GLN A 134 9.82 6.33 -5.27
N LEU A 135 10.76 5.53 -4.77
CA LEU A 135 11.90 6.02 -4.00
C LEU A 135 12.83 6.91 -4.84
N ILE A 136 13.10 6.54 -6.09
CA ILE A 136 13.90 7.33 -7.03
C ILE A 136 13.23 8.68 -7.32
N ASN A 137 11.90 8.71 -7.45
CA ASN A 137 11.14 9.93 -7.74
C ASN A 137 10.93 10.82 -6.50
N SER A 138 10.77 10.23 -5.32
CA SER A 138 10.47 10.98 -4.09
C SER A 138 11.72 11.44 -3.35
N CYS A 139 12.81 10.67 -3.43
CA CYS A 139 14.04 10.96 -2.73
C CYS A 139 15.07 11.58 -3.69
N ASN A 140 15.77 12.61 -3.21
CA ASN A 140 16.95 13.10 -3.91
C ASN A 140 18.04 12.03 -3.86
N ILE A 141 18.19 11.28 -4.95
CA ILE A 141 19.04 10.07 -5.07
C ILE A 141 20.48 10.35 -4.61
N ASP A 142 20.98 11.55 -4.85
CA ASP A 142 22.37 11.96 -4.53
C ASP A 142 22.65 12.03 -3.03
N LYS A 143 21.61 12.09 -2.19
CA LYS A 143 21.73 12.17 -0.72
C LYS A 143 20.98 11.06 0.01
N LEU A 144 20.48 10.05 -0.71
CA LEU A 144 19.72 8.99 -0.09
C LEU A 144 20.64 8.11 0.76
N THR A 145 20.46 8.19 2.07
CA THR A 145 21.09 7.31 3.07
C THR A 145 20.12 6.21 3.48
N ILE A 146 20.64 5.18 4.15
CA ILE A 146 19.80 4.12 4.72
C ILE A 146 18.79 4.66 5.75
N ASN A 147 19.17 5.67 6.56
CA ASN A 147 18.28 6.30 7.54
C ASN A 147 17.11 7.01 6.85
N THR A 148 17.41 7.86 5.87
CA THR A 148 16.37 8.59 5.12
C THR A 148 15.44 7.64 4.35
N LEU A 149 15.97 6.51 3.86
CA LEU A 149 15.18 5.47 3.23
C LEU A 149 14.25 4.79 4.23
N GLN A 150 14.77 4.43 5.40
CA GLN A 150 14.00 3.81 6.49
C GLN A 150 12.86 4.72 6.93
N GLU A 151 13.15 6.01 7.19
CA GLU A 151 12.14 7.00 7.59
C GLU A 151 11.06 7.18 6.52
N HIS A 152 11.45 7.26 5.24
CA HIS A 152 10.49 7.40 4.15
C HIS A 152 9.56 6.19 4.04
N LEU A 153 10.10 4.97 4.12
CA LEU A 153 9.30 3.74 4.12
C LEU A 153 8.39 3.68 5.35
N TYR A 154 8.90 4.04 6.54
CA TYR A 154 8.16 4.02 7.78
C TYR A 154 6.96 4.96 7.72
N ASN A 155 7.20 6.21 7.34
CA ASN A 155 6.16 7.22 7.19
C ASN A 155 5.13 6.79 6.15
N SER A 156 5.56 6.20 5.03
CA SER A 156 4.64 5.72 3.99
C SER A 156 3.73 4.58 4.48
N ILE A 157 4.30 3.64 5.26
CA ILE A 157 3.57 2.50 5.82
C ILE A 157 2.60 2.94 6.92
N VAL A 158 3.07 3.76 7.87
CA VAL A 158 2.25 4.25 9.00
C VAL A 158 1.12 5.15 8.51
N SER A 159 1.38 6.00 7.52
CA SER A 159 0.38 6.87 6.91
C SER A 159 -0.58 6.15 5.97
N GLN A 160 -0.36 4.84 5.72
CA GLN A 160 -1.13 4.02 4.77
C GLN A 160 -1.30 4.70 3.41
N VAL A 161 -0.21 5.26 2.87
CA VAL A 161 -0.24 5.96 1.58
C VAL A 161 -0.83 5.05 0.52
N SER A 162 -1.91 5.50 -0.13
CA SER A 162 -2.57 4.75 -1.19
C SER A 162 -1.73 4.85 -2.47
N VAL A 163 -1.18 3.71 -2.88
CA VAL A 163 -0.42 3.56 -4.13
C VAL A 163 -1.08 2.47 -4.96
N ASP A 164 -1.39 2.78 -6.22
CA ASP A 164 -1.90 1.80 -7.18
C ASP A 164 -0.82 0.73 -7.43
N SER A 165 -1.12 -0.52 -7.09
CA SER A 165 -0.21 -1.64 -7.34
C SER A 165 -0.13 -1.99 -8.81
N ARG A 166 1.01 -2.55 -9.23
CA ARG A 166 1.15 -3.13 -10.57
C ARG A 166 0.67 -4.57 -10.55
N THR A 167 -0.12 -4.94 -11.54
CA THR A 167 -0.57 -6.31 -11.77
C THR A 167 0.13 -6.91 -12.98
N PRO A 168 0.56 -8.18 -12.94
CA PRO A 168 1.02 -8.89 -14.12
C PRO A 168 -0.04 -8.84 -15.23
N PRO A 169 0.37 -8.81 -16.51
CA PRO A 169 -0.58 -8.99 -17.60
C PRO A 169 -1.32 -10.33 -17.44
N PRO A 170 -2.61 -10.40 -17.76
CA PRO A 170 -3.34 -11.66 -17.74
C PRO A 170 -2.73 -12.65 -18.74
N ASP A 171 -2.67 -13.93 -18.38
CA ASP A 171 -2.37 -14.97 -19.35
C ASP A 171 -3.48 -14.98 -20.41
N ASN A 172 -3.08 -15.04 -21.69
CA ASN A 172 -3.96 -14.91 -22.87
C ASN A 172 -5.13 -15.92 -22.95
N THR A 173 -5.23 -16.85 -22.00
CA THR A 173 -6.26 -17.90 -21.94
C THR A 173 -7.49 -17.52 -21.14
N GLU A 174 -7.41 -16.55 -20.22
CA GLU A 174 -8.55 -16.10 -19.41
C GLU A 174 -8.92 -14.65 -19.72
N ILE A 175 -10.21 -14.38 -19.90
CA ILE A 175 -10.73 -13.01 -20.02
C ILE A 175 -10.99 -12.50 -18.60
N PRO A 176 -10.11 -11.67 -18.01
CA PRO A 176 -10.27 -11.26 -16.63
C PRO A 176 -11.48 -10.32 -16.48
N ILE A 177 -12.22 -10.47 -15.37
CA ILE A 177 -13.21 -9.47 -14.95
C ILE A 177 -12.45 -8.23 -14.47
N GLN A 178 -12.68 -7.08 -15.12
CA GLN A 178 -12.03 -5.82 -14.75
C GLN A 178 -12.89 -5.06 -13.75
N CYS A 179 -12.37 -4.90 -12.52
CA CYS A 179 -12.95 -4.05 -11.50
C CYS A 179 -12.27 -2.67 -11.53
N ILE A 180 -12.96 -1.67 -12.06
CA ILE A 180 -12.47 -0.29 -12.13
C ILE A 180 -13.51 0.70 -11.61
N THR A 181 -13.07 1.91 -11.27
CA THR A 181 -13.99 2.99 -10.91
C THR A 181 -14.65 3.56 -12.16
N VAL A 182 -15.88 4.09 -12.01
CA VAL A 182 -16.60 4.75 -13.12
C VAL A 182 -15.77 5.89 -13.73
N HIS A 183 -15.03 6.61 -12.90
CA HIS A 183 -14.11 7.67 -13.34
C HIS A 183 -13.01 7.13 -14.26
N LYS A 184 -12.35 6.02 -13.90
CA LYS A 184 -11.33 5.37 -14.74
C LYS A 184 -11.93 4.75 -16.02
N ALA A 185 -13.21 4.42 -16.02
CA ALA A 185 -13.91 3.85 -17.17
C ALA A 185 -14.29 4.88 -18.25
N LYS A 186 -14.23 6.18 -17.96
CA LYS A 186 -14.65 7.24 -18.89
C LYS A 186 -13.84 7.17 -20.20
N GLY A 187 -14.54 7.01 -21.32
CA GLY A 187 -13.94 6.88 -22.65
C GLY A 187 -13.58 5.44 -23.05
N LEU A 188 -13.74 4.47 -22.15
CA LEU A 188 -13.59 3.04 -22.43
C LEU A 188 -14.95 2.39 -22.71
N GLU A 189 -14.95 1.24 -23.37
CA GLU A 189 -16.16 0.47 -23.68
C GLU A 189 -15.98 -1.00 -23.32
N TYR A 190 -17.05 -1.62 -22.82
CA TYR A 190 -17.05 -3.00 -22.34
C TYR A 190 -18.25 -3.75 -22.90
N GLY A 191 -18.06 -5.03 -23.24
CA GLY A 191 -19.15 -5.89 -23.69
C GLY A 191 -20.31 -5.94 -22.68
N HIS A 192 -19.97 -6.15 -21.40
CA HIS A 192 -20.92 -6.28 -20.29
C HIS A 192 -20.42 -5.45 -19.11
N VAL A 193 -21.30 -4.67 -18.48
CA VAL A 193 -20.99 -3.85 -17.29
C VAL A 193 -21.90 -4.26 -16.14
N ILE A 194 -21.30 -4.43 -14.96
CA ILE A 194 -22.01 -4.77 -13.72
C ILE A 194 -21.77 -3.64 -12.71
N LEU A 195 -22.84 -3.02 -12.21
CA LEU A 195 -22.80 -2.11 -11.05
C LEU A 195 -23.35 -2.80 -9.79
N PRO A 196 -22.48 -3.29 -8.89
CA PRO A 196 -22.93 -4.06 -7.73
C PRO A 196 -23.51 -3.22 -6.60
N PHE A 197 -23.24 -1.91 -6.56
CA PHE A 197 -23.58 -1.04 -5.42
C PHE A 197 -24.37 0.19 -5.87
N CYS A 198 -25.68 0.02 -6.08
CA CYS A 198 -26.55 1.11 -6.54
C CYS A 198 -27.45 1.70 -5.43
N SER A 199 -27.61 1.03 -4.29
CA SER A 199 -28.58 1.40 -3.24
C SER A 199 -28.06 2.41 -2.20
N SER A 200 -26.85 2.94 -2.39
CA SER A 200 -26.26 3.95 -1.50
C SER A 200 -26.90 5.33 -1.71
N PRO A 201 -27.19 6.09 -0.63
CA PRO A 201 -27.82 7.40 -0.74
C PRO A 201 -26.89 8.42 -1.41
N ILE A 202 -27.36 9.07 -2.46
CA ILE A 202 -26.58 10.04 -3.27
C ILE A 202 -26.74 11.49 -2.80
N ASP A 203 -27.73 11.77 -1.95
CA ASP A 203 -28.04 13.08 -1.35
C ASP A 203 -27.39 13.29 0.03
N SER A 204 -26.51 12.38 0.43
CA SER A 204 -25.89 12.39 1.75
C SER A 204 -24.62 13.26 1.79
N ILE A 205 -24.70 14.36 2.52
CA ILE A 205 -23.56 15.25 2.79
C ILE A 205 -22.64 14.61 3.83
N LYS A 206 -21.40 14.32 3.44
CA LYS A 206 -20.38 13.79 4.37
C LYS A 206 -19.87 14.91 5.27
N LYS A 207 -20.12 14.81 6.57
CA LYS A 207 -19.69 15.80 7.59
C LYS A 207 -18.18 16.06 7.62
N SER A 208 -17.35 15.11 7.15
CA SER A 208 -15.89 15.22 7.18
C SER A 208 -15.26 15.97 5.99
N LYS A 209 -16.07 16.51 5.07
CA LYS A 209 -15.58 17.21 3.87
C LYS A 209 -15.92 18.70 3.93
N LEU A 210 -15.10 19.49 3.25
CA LEU A 210 -15.42 20.88 2.90
C LEU A 210 -16.49 20.86 1.81
N HIS A 211 -17.62 21.52 2.07
CA HIS A 211 -18.71 21.71 1.12
C HIS A 211 -18.68 23.14 0.60
N ILE A 212 -18.90 23.32 -0.70
CA ILE A 212 -18.83 24.62 -1.37
C ILE A 212 -20.01 24.75 -2.32
N CYS A 213 -20.89 25.70 -2.03
CA CYS A 213 -21.99 26.06 -2.93
C CYS A 213 -21.73 27.44 -3.53
N THR A 214 -22.08 27.61 -4.81
CA THR A 214 -21.93 28.88 -5.52
C THR A 214 -23.25 29.32 -6.10
N GLU A 215 -23.71 30.51 -5.74
CA GLU A 215 -24.93 31.10 -6.27
C GLU A 215 -24.63 32.48 -6.88
N LYS A 216 -25.25 32.78 -8.02
CA LYS A 216 -25.11 34.08 -8.67
C LYS A 216 -26.36 34.91 -8.44
N VAL A 217 -26.29 35.86 -7.51
CA VAL A 217 -27.39 36.79 -7.18
C VAL A 217 -26.95 38.20 -7.58
N ASP A 218 -27.78 38.90 -8.36
CA ASP A 218 -27.55 40.31 -8.77
C ASP A 218 -26.14 40.59 -9.32
N HIS A 219 -25.67 39.74 -10.24
CA HIS A 219 -24.33 39.81 -10.86
C HIS A 219 -23.14 39.66 -9.89
N LYS A 220 -23.39 39.34 -8.62
CA LYS A 220 -22.38 38.97 -7.63
C LYS A 220 -22.40 37.46 -7.42
N VAL A 221 -21.24 36.88 -7.18
CA VAL A 221 -21.09 35.46 -6.86
C VAL A 221 -21.03 35.33 -5.34
N HIS A 222 -22.04 34.69 -4.76
CA HIS A 222 -22.01 34.26 -3.37
C HIS A 222 -21.39 32.87 -3.31
N ILE A 223 -20.37 32.72 -2.46
CA ILE A 223 -19.68 31.46 -2.24
C ILE A 223 -20.00 31.03 -0.81
N GLY A 224 -20.86 30.02 -0.67
CA GLY A 224 -21.13 29.36 0.59
C GLY A 224 -20.09 28.30 0.88
N TYR A 225 -19.65 28.19 2.13
CA TYR A 225 -18.77 27.11 2.55
C TYR A 225 -19.19 26.56 3.91
N SER A 226 -19.04 25.25 4.08
CA SER A 226 -19.28 24.56 5.35
C SER A 226 -18.21 23.50 5.59
N LEU A 227 -17.63 23.50 6.79
CA LEU A 227 -16.58 22.57 7.19
C LEU A 227 -16.78 22.18 8.66
N CYS A 228 -16.77 20.88 8.96
CA CYS A 228 -16.64 20.42 10.33
C CYS A 228 -15.16 20.41 10.74
N ILE A 229 -14.79 21.22 11.73
CA ILE A 229 -13.43 21.28 12.28
C ILE A 229 -13.45 20.64 13.68
N GLY A 230 -12.67 19.57 13.87
CA GLY A 230 -12.46 18.92 15.17
C GLY A 230 -13.62 18.07 15.69
N GLU A 231 -13.52 17.66 16.96
CA GLU A 231 -14.50 16.79 17.64
C GLU A 231 -15.75 17.53 18.12
N SER A 232 -15.81 18.85 18.00
CA SER A 232 -16.94 19.67 18.47
C SER A 232 -18.26 19.42 17.73
N GLY A 233 -18.25 18.68 16.61
CA GLY A 233 -19.44 18.22 15.90
C GLY A 233 -20.27 19.32 15.20
N ALA A 234 -20.04 20.60 15.53
CA ALA A 234 -20.69 21.74 14.90
C ALA A 234 -19.97 22.15 13.60
N PRO A 235 -20.69 22.27 12.46
CA PRO A 235 -20.11 22.78 11.23
C PRO A 235 -19.80 24.29 11.35
N VAL A 236 -18.61 24.69 10.91
CA VAL A 236 -18.25 26.08 10.67
C VAL A 236 -18.72 26.41 9.25
N GLN A 237 -19.72 27.28 9.14
CA GLN A 237 -20.30 27.69 7.87
C GLN A 237 -20.46 29.21 7.81
N ASN A 238 -20.48 29.77 6.59
CA ASN A 238 -20.82 31.17 6.38
C ASN A 238 -22.31 31.37 6.09
N ASP A 239 -22.74 32.63 6.04
CA ASP A 239 -24.14 33.00 5.83
C ASP A 239 -24.67 32.65 4.42
N TYR A 240 -23.78 32.30 3.49
CA TYR A 240 -24.12 31.96 2.10
C TYR A 240 -24.22 30.45 1.85
N TYR A 241 -23.98 29.62 2.88
CA TYR A 241 -24.06 28.17 2.73
C TYR A 241 -25.50 27.69 2.74
N ASP A 242 -25.90 27.00 1.67
CA ASP A 242 -27.21 26.36 1.55
C ASP A 242 -27.05 24.85 1.35
N GLU A 243 -27.48 24.08 2.35
CA GLU A 243 -27.45 22.61 2.34
C GLU A 243 -28.32 22.01 1.24
N VAL A 244 -29.44 22.65 0.90
CA VAL A 244 -30.36 22.15 -0.14
C VAL A 244 -29.71 22.29 -1.52
N VAL A 245 -29.03 23.40 -1.78
CA VAL A 245 -28.29 23.62 -3.03
C VAL A 245 -27.14 22.62 -3.16
N GLU A 246 -26.37 22.41 -2.08
CA GLU A 246 -25.27 21.44 -2.08
C GLU A 246 -25.77 20.01 -2.35
N LYS A 247 -26.85 19.57 -1.68
CA LYS A 247 -27.47 18.25 -1.95
C LYS A 247 -27.92 18.10 -3.39
N ALA A 248 -28.51 19.16 -3.95
CA ALA A 248 -28.97 19.14 -5.34
C ALA A 248 -27.80 19.03 -6.33
N GLU A 249 -26.68 19.74 -6.11
CA GLU A 249 -25.47 19.60 -6.93
C GLU A 249 -24.83 18.21 -6.80
N GLN A 250 -24.75 17.68 -5.57
CA GLN A 250 -24.25 16.34 -5.33
C GLN A 250 -25.09 15.29 -6.08
N CYS A 251 -26.42 15.39 -6.02
CA CYS A 251 -27.31 14.51 -6.77
C CYS A 251 -27.12 14.63 -8.29
N ARG A 252 -26.92 15.86 -8.81
CA ARG A 252 -26.64 16.08 -10.24
C ARG A 252 -25.33 15.41 -10.66
N GLU A 253 -24.27 15.55 -9.86
CA GLU A 253 -22.98 14.94 -10.17
C GLU A 253 -23.03 13.40 -10.08
N GLU A 254 -23.66 12.85 -9.05
CA GLU A 254 -23.86 11.40 -8.92
C GLU A 254 -24.71 10.83 -10.08
N THR A 255 -25.70 11.59 -10.56
CA THR A 255 -26.49 11.22 -11.75
C THR A 255 -25.62 11.22 -13.01
N ARG A 256 -24.71 12.20 -13.16
CA ARG A 256 -23.76 12.24 -14.27
C ARG A 256 -22.79 11.07 -14.23
N ILE A 257 -22.32 10.67 -13.04
CA ILE A 257 -21.46 9.49 -12.86
C ILE A 257 -22.23 8.23 -13.27
N LEU A 258 -23.49 8.07 -12.84
CA LEU A 258 -24.33 6.95 -13.25
C LEU A 258 -24.50 6.89 -14.78
N TYR A 259 -24.76 8.02 -15.43
CA TYR A 259 -24.83 8.11 -16.89
C TYR A 259 -23.52 7.65 -17.56
N VAL A 260 -22.37 8.07 -17.04
CA VAL A 260 -21.06 7.61 -17.54
C VAL A 260 -20.97 6.09 -17.41
N ALA A 261 -21.34 5.51 -16.27
CA ALA A 261 -21.30 4.07 -16.02
C ALA A 261 -22.19 3.28 -17.00
N MET A 262 -23.44 3.74 -17.21
CA MET A 262 -24.39 3.10 -18.11
C MET A 262 -23.91 3.12 -19.57
N THR A 263 -23.32 4.24 -20.01
CA THR A 263 -22.81 4.40 -21.39
C THR A 263 -21.53 3.61 -21.67
N ARG A 264 -20.94 2.92 -20.69
CA ARG A 264 -19.76 2.06 -20.93
C ARG A 264 -20.15 0.69 -21.50
N ALA A 265 -21.41 0.28 -21.38
CA ALA A 265 -21.87 -1.05 -21.80
C ALA A 265 -22.24 -1.09 -23.29
N ILE A 266 -21.73 -2.07 -24.02
CA ILE A 266 -22.06 -2.32 -25.44
C ILE A 266 -23.26 -3.26 -25.57
N ARG A 267 -23.32 -4.34 -24.78
CA ARG A 267 -24.35 -5.40 -24.91
C ARG A 267 -25.28 -5.49 -23.73
N SER A 268 -24.76 -5.52 -22.51
CA SER A 268 -25.60 -5.58 -21.31
C SER A 268 -25.09 -4.72 -20.17
N PHE A 269 -26.05 -4.15 -19.46
CA PHE A 269 -25.86 -3.43 -18.22
C PHE A 269 -26.66 -4.14 -17.13
N SER A 270 -26.01 -4.53 -16.04
CA SER A 270 -26.63 -5.25 -14.93
C SER A 270 -26.33 -4.54 -13.62
N TRP A 271 -27.29 -4.48 -12.71
CA TRP A 271 -27.10 -3.95 -11.36
C TRP A 271 -27.72 -4.89 -10.33
N ILE A 272 -27.32 -4.74 -9.08
CA ILE A 272 -27.86 -5.51 -7.96
C ILE A 272 -28.89 -4.65 -7.22
N GLU A 273 -30.12 -5.16 -7.15
CA GLU A 273 -31.22 -4.55 -6.41
C GLU A 273 -31.20 -5.00 -4.95
N LEU A 274 -31.23 -4.05 -4.01
CA LEU A 274 -31.43 -4.34 -2.60
C LEU A 274 -32.86 -3.99 -2.19
N GLN A 275 -33.59 -5.00 -1.72
CA GLN A 275 -34.96 -4.85 -1.23
C GLN A 275 -35.01 -4.00 0.06
N GLY A 276 -36.05 -3.17 0.20
CA GLY A 276 -36.30 -2.38 1.41
C GLY A 276 -35.48 -1.08 1.54
N LYS A 277 -34.87 -0.60 0.45
CA LYS A 277 -34.18 0.70 0.40
C LYS A 277 -35.00 1.73 -0.37
N ASN A 278 -35.47 2.77 0.32
CA ASN A 278 -36.31 3.84 -0.26
C ASN A 278 -35.59 5.19 -0.38
N ASN A 279 -34.26 5.21 -0.26
CA ASN A 279 -33.48 6.44 -0.32
C ASN A 279 -33.21 6.83 -1.78
N LEU A 280 -33.05 8.13 -2.05
CA LEU A 280 -32.58 8.60 -3.34
C LEU A 280 -31.18 8.02 -3.61
N SER A 281 -31.09 7.14 -4.59
CA SER A 281 -29.90 6.34 -4.90
C SER A 281 -29.83 6.03 -6.38
N TRP A 282 -28.71 5.49 -6.87
CA TRP A 282 -28.65 5.04 -8.26
C TRP A 282 -29.67 3.94 -8.55
N GLN A 283 -29.97 3.07 -7.59
CA GLN A 283 -30.99 2.04 -7.74
C GLN A 283 -32.36 2.67 -7.99
N SER A 284 -32.77 3.65 -7.17
CA SER A 284 -34.06 4.32 -7.37
C SER A 284 -34.13 5.03 -8.72
N LEU A 285 -33.03 5.67 -9.15
CA LEU A 285 -32.95 6.35 -10.45
C LEU A 285 -33.06 5.38 -11.64
N ILE A 286 -32.49 4.18 -11.52
CA ILE A 286 -32.59 3.14 -12.56
C ILE A 286 -34.01 2.55 -12.58
N GLU A 287 -34.61 2.30 -11.42
CA GLU A 287 -35.96 1.72 -11.29
C GLU A 287 -37.07 2.65 -11.78
N THR A 288 -36.97 3.95 -11.48
CA THR A 288 -38.00 4.92 -11.90
C THR A 288 -37.98 5.20 -13.39
N GLY A 289 -36.92 4.78 -14.10
CA GLY A 289 -36.59 5.28 -15.42
C GLY A 289 -36.22 6.76 -15.36
N VAL A 290 -35.30 7.19 -16.22
CA VAL A 290 -35.05 8.61 -16.46
C VAL A 290 -36.27 9.22 -17.16
#